data_AF-A0A7S2YZE5-F1
#
_entry.id   AF-A0A7S2YZE5-F1
#
_cell.length_a   1.000
_cell.length_b   1.000
_cell.length_c   1.000
_cell.angle_alpha   90.00
_cell.angle_beta   90.00
_cell.angle_gamma   90.00
#
_symmetry.space_group_name_H-M   'P 1'
#
loop_
_entity.id
_entity.type
_entity.pdbx_description
1 polymer ?
#
loop_
_entity_poly.entity_id
_entity_poly.type
_entity_poly.pdbx_seq_one_letter_code
_entity_poly.pdbx_strand_id
1 'polypeptide(L)'
;RQLADFLLVPPTGDKSSHGAPLTAAGGMLSLVDAWCIYNRARGTALVSPEDVRKACELWPKLGIPIVLRTFSSGSLAVVSGDFDDDVVDAKLLVLMASDDVESARSTRPLEEAIRLARRAGGLRSVGVTEAARVLGTSLELAREHLLCAESRGWLCRDDG
;
A
#
# COMPACT_ATOMS: atom_id res chain seq x y z
N ARG A 1 18.00 9.30 -6.52
CA ARG A 1 17.38 9.14 -7.86
C ARG A 1 17.33 7.69 -8.28
N GLN A 2 18.45 6.98 -8.44
CA GLN A 2 18.47 5.54 -8.84
C GLN A 2 17.44 4.64 -8.14
N LEU A 3 17.30 4.71 -6.81
CA LEU A 3 16.28 3.95 -6.08
C LEU A 3 14.85 4.32 -6.51
N ALA A 4 14.54 5.61 -6.63
CA ALA A 4 13.23 6.08 -7.06
C ALA A 4 12.93 5.64 -8.50
N ASP A 5 13.91 5.78 -9.40
CA ASP A 5 13.79 5.37 -10.79
C ASP A 5 13.48 3.87 -10.88
N PHE A 6 14.15 3.05 -10.08
CA PHE A 6 13.89 1.61 -9.98
C PHE A 6 12.48 1.28 -9.46
N LEU A 7 11.98 2.03 -8.46
CA LEU A 7 10.66 1.79 -7.88
C LEU A 7 9.51 2.27 -8.78
N LEU A 8 9.74 3.32 -9.57
CA LEU A 8 8.75 3.97 -10.42
C LEU A 8 8.75 3.47 -11.87
N VAL A 9 9.87 2.94 -12.37
CA VAL A 9 10.04 2.57 -13.78
C VAL A 9 10.44 1.09 -13.87
N PRO A 10 9.73 0.27 -14.68
CA PRO A 10 10.15 -1.11 -14.90
C PRO A 10 11.49 -1.14 -15.66
N PRO A 11 12.42 -2.05 -15.31
CA PRO A 11 13.68 -2.19 -16.03
C PRO A 11 13.42 -2.68 -17.47
N THR A 12 13.58 -1.77 -18.43
CA THR A 12 13.69 -2.01 -19.88
C THR A 12 12.62 -2.91 -20.50
N GLY A 13 11.52 -2.33 -21.01
CA GLY A 13 10.74 -2.79 -22.19
C GLY A 13 10.21 -4.23 -22.23
N ASP A 14 10.49 -5.04 -21.22
CA ASP A 14 10.13 -6.44 -21.17
C ASP A 14 8.71 -6.54 -20.64
N LYS A 15 7.88 -7.25 -21.39
CA LYS A 15 6.47 -7.50 -21.08
C LYS A 15 6.34 -8.53 -19.96
N SER A 16 7.19 -8.46 -18.94
CA SER A 16 6.89 -9.10 -17.67
C SER A 16 5.58 -8.49 -17.19
N SER A 17 4.61 -9.33 -16.88
CA SER A 17 3.22 -8.97 -16.57
C SER A 17 3.06 -8.13 -15.29
N HIS A 18 4.15 -7.64 -14.70
CA HIS A 18 4.20 -6.98 -13.41
C HIS A 18 4.83 -5.60 -13.67
N GLY A 19 4.08 -4.53 -13.42
CA GLY A 19 4.53 -3.14 -13.64
C GLY A 19 5.73 -2.75 -12.76
N ALA A 20 6.04 -1.45 -12.68
CA ALA A 20 7.07 -0.95 -11.76
C ALA A 20 6.83 -1.49 -10.33
N PRO A 21 7.88 -1.79 -9.54
CA PRO A 21 7.71 -2.47 -8.25
C PRO A 21 6.70 -1.80 -7.31
N LEU A 22 6.65 -0.47 -7.29
CA LEU A 22 5.70 0.27 -6.48
C LEU A 22 4.25 0.07 -6.97
N THR A 23 4.02 0.14 -8.28
CA THR A 23 2.71 -0.11 -8.90
C THR A 23 2.26 -1.56 -8.70
N ALA A 24 3.18 -2.52 -8.84
CA ALA A 24 2.90 -3.94 -8.63
C ALA A 24 2.48 -4.27 -7.19
N ALA A 25 2.88 -3.43 -6.22
CA ALA A 25 2.53 -3.54 -4.81
C ALA A 25 1.36 -2.63 -4.40
N GLY A 26 0.52 -2.18 -5.36
CA GLY A 26 -0.65 -1.36 -5.05
C GLY A 26 -0.32 0.09 -4.68
N GLY A 27 0.84 0.60 -5.08
CA GLY A 27 1.27 1.99 -4.85
C GLY A 27 2.00 2.21 -3.52
N MET A 28 2.26 1.15 -2.76
CA MET A 28 2.95 1.22 -1.46
C MET A 28 3.84 0.01 -1.21
N LEU A 29 5.05 0.24 -0.70
CA LEU A 29 5.99 -0.79 -0.28
C LEU A 29 6.54 -0.45 1.10
N SER A 30 6.76 -1.45 1.96
CA SER A 30 7.54 -1.22 3.17
C SER A 30 8.97 -0.78 2.77
N LEU A 31 9.62 0.04 3.59
CA LEU A 31 11.00 0.46 3.33
C LEU A 31 11.94 -0.76 3.29
N VAL A 32 11.64 -1.78 4.10
CA VAL A 32 12.36 -3.06 4.12
C VAL A 32 12.20 -3.81 2.80
N ASP A 33 10.97 -3.92 2.28
CA ASP A 33 10.73 -4.57 0.99
C ASP A 33 11.43 -3.82 -0.14
N ALA A 34 11.28 -2.48 -0.18
CA ALA A 34 11.96 -1.63 -1.15
C ALA A 34 13.49 -1.83 -1.13
N TRP A 35 14.09 -1.89 0.05
CA TRP A 35 15.51 -2.21 0.23
C TRP A 35 15.87 -3.61 -0.29
N CYS A 36 15.08 -4.63 0.07
CA CYS A 36 15.28 -6.01 -0.35
C CYS A 36 15.23 -6.18 -1.87
N ILE A 37 14.18 -5.66 -2.53
CA ILE A 37 14.01 -5.80 -3.99
C ILE A 37 15.08 -5.02 -4.75
N TYR A 38 15.48 -3.85 -4.24
CA TYR A 38 16.51 -3.03 -4.87
C TYR A 38 17.87 -3.72 -4.78
N ASN A 39 18.24 -4.20 -3.60
CA ASN A 39 19.51 -4.92 -3.42
C ASN A 39 19.54 -6.25 -4.19
N ARG A 40 18.41 -6.96 -4.28
CA ARG A 40 18.30 -8.15 -5.13
C ARG A 40 18.58 -7.82 -6.59
N ALA A 41 18.10 -6.68 -7.09
CA ALA A 41 18.36 -6.23 -8.45
C ALA A 41 19.82 -5.77 -8.67
N ARG A 42 20.52 -5.28 -7.64
CA ARG A 42 21.93 -4.85 -7.74
C ARG A 42 22.94 -6.00 -7.67
N GLY A 43 22.56 -7.19 -7.20
CA GLY A 43 23.46 -8.32 -7.04
C GLY A 43 24.52 -8.10 -5.96
N THR A 44 25.77 -7.83 -6.34
CA THR A 44 26.90 -7.74 -5.41
C THR A 44 27.19 -6.33 -4.90
N ALA A 45 26.76 -5.29 -5.63
CA ALA A 45 26.89 -3.92 -5.18
C ALA A 45 25.70 -3.58 -4.25
N LEU A 46 25.79 -3.91 -2.96
CA LEU A 46 24.67 -3.70 -2.02
C LEU A 46 24.63 -2.24 -1.49
N VAL A 47 23.44 -1.74 -1.14
CA VAL A 47 23.25 -0.52 -0.35
C VAL A 47 22.90 -0.92 1.09
N SER A 48 23.45 -0.21 2.08
CA SER A 48 23.03 -0.37 3.47
C SER A 48 21.56 0.07 3.69
N PRO A 49 20.85 -0.50 4.68
CA PRO A 49 19.49 -0.04 5.02
C PRO A 49 19.43 1.46 5.35
N GLU A 50 20.44 1.98 6.04
CA GLU A 50 20.48 3.39 6.46
C GLU A 50 20.68 4.35 5.29
N ASP A 51 21.49 3.97 4.30
CA ASP A 51 21.65 4.78 3.09
C ASP A 51 20.39 4.79 2.23
N VAL A 52 19.65 3.67 2.18
CA VAL A 52 18.33 3.64 1.53
C VAL A 52 17.35 4.58 2.25
N ARG A 53 17.28 4.51 3.59
CA ARG A 53 16.43 5.41 4.40
C ARG A 53 16.75 6.88 4.14
N LYS A 54 18.03 7.27 4.25
CA LYS A 54 18.49 8.65 3.97
C LYS A 54 18.21 9.07 2.53
N ALA A 55 18.36 8.17 1.56
CA ALA A 55 18.04 8.47 0.17
C ALA A 55 16.56 8.78 -0.03
N CYS A 56 15.67 8.06 0.67
CA CYS A 56 14.23 8.30 0.64
C CYS A 56 13.85 9.67 1.23
N GLU A 57 14.51 10.10 2.32
CA GLU A 57 14.28 11.42 2.95
C GLU A 57 14.62 12.60 2.03
N LEU A 58 15.45 12.38 1.01
CA LEU A 58 15.84 13.41 0.05
C LEU A 58 14.85 13.56 -1.12
N TRP A 59 13.90 12.65 -1.30
CA TRP A 59 12.95 12.69 -2.42
C TRP A 59 12.12 13.97 -2.52
N PRO A 60 11.56 14.52 -1.41
CA PRO A 60 10.81 15.78 -1.47
C PRO A 60 11.66 16.93 -2.00
N LYS A 61 12.93 17.02 -1.55
CA LYS A 61 13.89 18.06 -1.99
C LYS A 61 14.27 17.93 -3.47
N LEU A 62 14.15 16.73 -4.03
CA LEU A 62 14.49 16.42 -5.41
C LEU A 62 13.28 16.46 -6.36
N GLY A 63 12.08 16.77 -5.85
CA GLY A 63 10.84 16.81 -6.63
C GLY A 63 10.41 15.46 -7.17
N ILE A 64 10.76 14.36 -6.48
CA ILE A 64 10.41 13.00 -6.92
C ILE A 64 9.00 12.68 -6.39
N PRO A 65 8.08 12.16 -7.22
CA PRO A 65 6.68 11.94 -6.86
C PRO A 65 6.46 10.65 -6.02
N ILE A 66 7.34 10.41 -5.05
CA ILE A 66 7.20 9.34 -4.05
C ILE A 66 7.62 9.89 -2.69
N VAL A 67 6.98 9.40 -1.64
CA VAL A 67 7.18 9.90 -0.27
C VAL A 67 7.53 8.75 0.67
N LEU A 68 8.36 9.06 1.66
CA LEU A 68 8.60 8.18 2.80
C LEU A 68 7.54 8.49 3.87
N ARG A 69 6.59 7.57 4.06
CA ARG A 69 5.54 7.64 5.08
C ARG A 69 6.00 6.90 6.33
N THR A 70 5.68 7.45 7.50
CA THR A 70 5.82 6.79 8.80
C THR A 70 4.43 6.44 9.32
N PHE A 71 4.19 5.17 9.63
CA PHE A 71 2.96 4.73 10.28
C PHE A 71 3.01 4.97 11.78
N SER A 72 1.85 4.90 12.44
CA SER A 72 1.72 5.06 13.89
C SER A 72 2.47 3.97 14.67
N SER A 73 2.69 2.80 14.08
CA SER A 73 3.55 1.73 14.60
C SER A 73 5.04 2.06 14.58
N GLY A 74 5.45 3.09 13.84
CA GLY A 74 6.85 3.41 13.54
C GLY A 74 7.38 2.73 12.27
N SER A 75 6.61 1.84 11.63
CA SER A 75 7.00 1.25 10.34
C SER A 75 7.08 2.32 9.26
N LEU A 76 8.06 2.17 8.37
CA LEU A 76 8.30 3.09 7.25
C LEU A 76 7.86 2.45 5.94
N ALA A 77 7.22 3.23 5.08
CA ALA A 77 6.83 2.81 3.74
C ALA A 77 7.17 3.86 2.68
N VAL A 78 7.55 3.38 1.51
CA VAL A 78 7.62 4.16 0.28
C VAL A 78 6.24 4.16 -0.35
N VAL A 79 5.71 5.34 -0.61
CA VAL A 79 4.34 5.55 -1.07
C VAL A 79 4.37 6.37 -2.35
N SER A 80 3.56 5.97 -3.33
CA SER A 80 3.39 6.71 -4.56
C SER A 80 2.72 8.07 -4.32
N GLY A 81 3.07 9.08 -5.11
CA GLY A 81 2.48 10.42 -4.99
C GLY A 81 0.99 10.49 -5.34
N ASP A 82 0.47 9.49 -6.05
CA ASP A 82 -0.94 9.30 -6.40
C ASP A 82 -1.68 8.33 -5.45
N PHE A 83 -1.03 7.92 -4.35
CA PHE A 83 -1.65 7.05 -3.37
C PHE A 83 -2.74 7.80 -2.59
N ASP A 84 -3.95 7.25 -2.60
CA ASP A 84 -5.11 7.82 -1.94
C ASP A 84 -5.61 6.88 -0.84
N ASP A 85 -5.57 7.37 0.39
CA ASP A 85 -6.05 6.64 1.56
C ASP A 85 -7.57 6.45 1.54
N ASP A 86 -8.34 7.36 0.94
CA ASP A 86 -9.80 7.23 0.83
C ASP A 86 -10.17 6.08 -0.10
N VAL A 87 -9.35 5.82 -1.13
CA VAL A 87 -9.50 4.65 -2.00
C VAL A 87 -9.24 3.35 -1.23
N VAL A 88 -8.27 3.33 -0.32
CA VAL A 88 -8.02 2.18 0.56
C VAL A 88 -9.22 1.91 1.45
N ASP A 89 -9.71 2.95 2.13
CA ASP A 89 -10.84 2.86 3.04
C ASP A 89 -12.11 2.40 2.30
N ALA A 90 -12.33 2.92 1.08
CA ALA A 90 -13.43 2.51 0.23
C ALA A 90 -13.40 0.99 -0.05
N LYS A 91 -12.23 0.44 -0.40
CA LYS A 91 -12.06 -1.01 -0.65
C LYS A 91 -12.34 -1.83 0.61
N LEU A 92 -11.88 -1.38 1.78
CA LEU A 92 -12.12 -2.05 3.06
C LEU A 92 -13.60 -2.06 3.44
N LEU A 93 -14.30 -0.93 3.28
CA LEU A 93 -15.74 -0.83 3.54
C LEU A 93 -16.56 -1.74 2.61
N VAL A 94 -16.17 -1.87 1.35
CA VAL A 94 -16.82 -2.78 0.40
C VAL A 94 -16.60 -4.23 0.80
N LEU A 95 -15.38 -4.58 1.25
CA LEU A 95 -15.05 -5.91 1.73
C LEU A 95 -15.84 -6.29 3.00
N MET A 96 -16.18 -5.32 3.86
CA MET A 96 -17.08 -5.56 4.98
C MET A 96 -18.54 -5.76 4.56
N ALA A 97 -18.93 -5.20 3.41
CA ALA A 97 -20.30 -5.20 2.92
C ALA A 97 -20.64 -6.40 2.01
N SER A 98 -19.62 -7.14 1.54
CA SER A 98 -19.77 -8.23 0.58
C SER A 98 -18.62 -9.24 0.67
N ASP A 99 -18.90 -10.51 0.42
CA ASP A 99 -17.88 -11.56 0.25
C ASP A 99 -17.20 -11.53 -1.14
N ASP A 100 -17.70 -10.68 -2.04
CA ASP A 100 -17.12 -10.50 -3.37
C ASP A 100 -15.83 -9.67 -3.30
N VAL A 101 -14.71 -10.39 -3.16
CA VAL A 101 -13.35 -9.84 -3.17
C VAL A 101 -13.04 -9.07 -4.46
N GLU A 102 -13.59 -9.49 -5.60
CA GLU A 102 -13.30 -8.83 -6.88
C GLU A 102 -14.01 -7.48 -6.96
N SER A 103 -15.26 -7.43 -6.49
CA SER A 103 -15.93 -6.16 -6.26
C SER A 103 -15.09 -5.29 -5.31
N ALA A 104 -14.64 -5.80 -4.17
CA ALA A 104 -13.85 -5.01 -3.22
C ALA A 104 -12.53 -4.45 -3.79
N ARG A 105 -11.91 -5.10 -4.77
CA ARG A 105 -10.68 -4.60 -5.43
C ARG A 105 -10.91 -3.36 -6.29
N SER A 106 -12.12 -3.17 -6.80
CA SER A 106 -12.42 -2.12 -7.77
C SER A 106 -12.40 -0.74 -7.12
N THR A 107 -11.57 0.16 -7.65
CA THR A 107 -11.45 1.55 -7.21
C THR A 107 -12.78 2.29 -7.33
N ARG A 108 -13.17 2.98 -6.26
CA ARG A 108 -14.37 3.83 -6.21
C ARG A 108 -14.18 4.96 -5.18
N PRO A 109 -14.96 6.04 -5.28
CA PRO A 109 -14.99 7.08 -4.25
C PRO A 109 -15.48 6.55 -2.90
N LEU A 110 -14.97 7.11 -1.82
CA LEU A 110 -15.31 6.71 -0.46
C LEU A 110 -16.80 6.88 -0.15
N GLU A 111 -17.45 7.93 -0.64
CA GLU A 111 -18.89 8.16 -0.43
C GLU A 111 -19.75 7.05 -1.05
N GLU A 112 -19.30 6.45 -2.15
CA GLU A 112 -19.99 5.33 -2.76
C GLU A 112 -19.87 4.06 -1.93
N ALA A 113 -18.67 3.77 -1.42
CA ALA A 113 -18.42 2.64 -0.53
C ALA A 113 -19.24 2.76 0.77
N ILE A 114 -19.33 3.96 1.35
CA ILE A 114 -20.18 4.23 2.53
C ILE A 114 -21.65 3.93 2.23
N ARG A 115 -22.15 4.37 1.07
CA ARG A 115 -23.55 4.10 0.67
C ARG A 115 -23.81 2.60 0.49
N LEU A 116 -22.85 1.86 -0.07
CA LEU A 116 -22.96 0.41 -0.21
C LEU A 116 -22.99 -0.28 1.16
N ALA A 117 -22.03 0.02 2.03
CA ALA A 117 -21.94 -0.54 3.37
C ALA A 117 -23.20 -0.28 4.21
N ARG A 118 -23.77 0.93 4.12
CA ARG A 118 -25.03 1.27 4.81
C ARG A 118 -26.26 0.53 4.28
N ARG A 119 -26.23 0.09 3.02
CA ARG A 119 -27.32 -0.66 2.38
C ARG A 119 -27.15 -2.17 2.52
N ALA A 120 -25.97 -2.63 2.93
CA ALA A 120 -25.73 -4.04 3.19
C ALA A 120 -26.65 -4.52 4.33
N GLY A 121 -27.16 -5.74 4.21
CA GLY A 121 -27.99 -6.37 5.24
C GLY A 121 -27.24 -6.73 6.53
N GLY A 122 -25.96 -6.37 6.61
CA GLY A 122 -25.03 -6.61 7.71
C GLY A 122 -23.60 -6.32 7.25
N LEU A 123 -22.71 -6.05 8.20
CA LEU A 123 -21.28 -5.95 7.95
C LEU A 123 -20.58 -7.16 8.57
N ARG A 124 -19.54 -7.66 7.91
CA ARG A 124 -18.69 -8.75 8.39
C ARG A 124 -17.32 -8.26 8.85
N SER A 125 -16.66 -9.06 9.68
CA SER A 125 -15.30 -8.82 10.16
C SER A 125 -14.26 -9.02 9.04
N VAL A 126 -13.36 -8.07 8.81
CA VAL A 126 -12.30 -8.20 7.80
C VAL A 126 -11.00 -8.66 8.44
N GLY A 127 -10.44 -9.77 7.92
CA GLY A 127 -9.12 -10.24 8.33
C GLY A 127 -7.97 -9.58 7.57
N VAL A 128 -6.78 -9.56 8.18
CA VAL A 128 -5.54 -9.04 7.56
C VAL A 128 -5.25 -9.68 6.20
N THR A 129 -5.43 -10.99 6.08
CA THR A 129 -5.17 -11.74 4.82
C THR A 129 -6.10 -11.31 3.69
N GLU A 130 -7.36 -11.01 4.01
CA GLU A 130 -8.35 -10.57 3.03
C GLU A 130 -8.08 -9.12 2.61
N ALA A 131 -7.76 -8.26 3.57
CA ALA A 131 -7.33 -6.89 3.32
C ALA A 131 -6.09 -6.86 2.41
N ALA A 132 -5.05 -7.65 2.71
CA ALA A 132 -3.85 -7.75 1.87
C ALA A 132 -4.19 -8.17 0.43
N ARG A 133 -5.08 -9.16 0.28
CA ARG A 133 -5.53 -9.63 -1.03
C ARG A 133 -6.26 -8.53 -1.81
N VAL A 134 -7.20 -7.82 -1.19
CA VAL A 134 -8.00 -6.76 -1.84
C VAL A 134 -7.14 -5.54 -2.17
N LEU A 135 -6.25 -5.15 -1.27
CA LEU A 135 -5.40 -3.97 -1.43
C LEU A 135 -4.20 -4.23 -2.35
N GLY A 136 -3.82 -5.49 -2.55
CA GLY A 136 -2.64 -5.85 -3.35
C GLY A 136 -1.33 -5.54 -2.63
N THR A 137 -1.32 -5.63 -1.30
CA THR A 137 -0.18 -5.27 -0.43
C THR A 137 0.31 -6.48 0.37
N SER A 138 1.43 -6.31 1.09
CA SER A 138 1.91 -7.31 2.05
C SER A 138 0.99 -7.37 3.29
N LEU A 139 1.07 -8.48 4.05
CA LEU A 139 0.31 -8.62 5.30
C LEU A 139 0.66 -7.53 6.33
N GLU A 140 1.91 -7.07 6.35
CA GLU A 140 2.34 -6.00 7.24
C GLU A 140 1.66 -4.68 6.87
N LEU A 141 1.72 -4.27 5.60
CA LEU A 141 1.05 -3.07 5.13
C LEU A 141 -0.47 -3.16 5.26
N ALA A 142 -1.05 -4.33 5.04
CA ALA A 142 -2.49 -4.54 5.25
C ALA A 142 -2.90 -4.28 6.70
N ARG A 143 -2.08 -4.67 7.69
CA ARG A 143 -2.31 -4.30 9.10
C ARG A 143 -2.27 -2.80 9.29
N GLU A 144 -1.26 -2.13 8.73
CA GLU A 144 -1.16 -0.67 8.82
C GLU A 144 -2.36 0.04 8.20
N HIS A 145 -2.88 -0.45 7.07
CA HIS A 145 -4.10 0.09 6.48
C HIS A 145 -5.34 -0.11 7.37
N LEU A 146 -5.48 -1.27 8.00
CA LEU A 146 -6.57 -1.51 8.96
C LEU A 146 -6.46 -0.58 10.18
N LEU A 147 -5.25 -0.36 10.70
CA LEU A 147 -4.98 0.59 11.79
C LEU A 147 -5.29 2.05 11.39
N CYS A 148 -4.91 2.44 10.17
CA CYS A 148 -5.24 3.76 9.63
C CYS A 148 -6.76 3.94 9.52
N ALA A 149 -7.46 2.96 8.95
CA ALA A 149 -8.91 2.99 8.82
C ALA A 149 -9.62 3.02 10.19
N GLU A 150 -9.12 2.27 11.18
CA GLU A 150 -9.56 2.35 12.58
C GLU A 150 -9.37 3.76 13.16
N SER A 151 -8.18 4.34 13.00
CA SER A 151 -7.87 5.70 13.50
C SER A 151 -8.74 6.79 12.88
N ARG A 152 -9.24 6.56 11.65
CA ARG A 152 -10.19 7.42 10.93
C ARG A 152 -11.66 7.14 11.28
N GLY A 153 -11.93 6.11 12.07
CA GLY A 153 -13.28 5.74 12.51
C GLY A 153 -14.08 4.90 11.51
N TRP A 154 -13.43 4.32 10.49
CA TRP A 154 -14.09 3.44 9.53
C TRP A 154 -14.23 2.01 10.04
N LEU A 155 -13.30 1.57 10.89
CA LEU A 155 -13.24 0.22 11.45
C LEU A 155 -13.15 0.28 12.98
N CYS A 156 -13.54 -0.81 13.62
CA CYS A 156 -13.25 -1.11 15.02
C CYS A 156 -12.71 -2.53 15.14
N ARG A 157 -11.94 -2.79 16.20
CA ARG A 157 -11.47 -4.14 16.51
C ARG A 157 -12.54 -4.95 17.21
N ASP A 158 -12.53 -6.24 16.92
CA ASP A 158 -13.25 -7.25 17.68
C ASP A 158 -12.24 -7.86 18.67
N ASP A 159 -12.29 -7.41 19.93
CA ASP A 159 -11.43 -7.90 21.02
C ASP A 159 -12.09 -9.07 21.81
N GLY A 160 -13.07 -9.74 21.18
CA GLY A 160 -13.89 -10.81 21.77
C GLY A 160 -13.26 -12.20 21.80
#